data_AF-A0A5K1H0V5-F1
#
_entry.id   AF-A0A5K1H0V5-F1
#
_cell.length_a   1.000
_cell.length_b   1.000
_cell.length_c   1.000
_cell.angle_alpha   90.00
_cell.angle_beta   90.00
_cell.angle_gamma   90.00
#
_symmetry.space_group_name_H-M   'P 1'
#
loop_
_entity.id
_entity.type
_entity.pdbx_description
1 polymer ?
#
loop_
_entity_poly.entity_id
_entity_poly.type
_entity_poly.pdbx_seq_one_letter_code
_entity_poly.pdbx_strand_id
1 'polypeptide(L)'
;MAASARSFHTRSTSFPSESHPNLAGVQECLHLVKACEACPSRKAQVVTKLGHLKDLYASMNAFLQLPLTQQALCGKERLVRELMDDFLCLMDACGLVKDSLAHMREEHQTLQSMLRRGVSGLESGICAYQCSRKRMKKDMAKCLRLLRNMEKHVSSSNDNLDMVDQVFNDVRAVTVSTFNTLSSVISGRKGTQSIFSRLVSSMSTRSDEDGISEIEKADAAIFRLHGTALKTVRQEDAREAQKLMEELDVSLSEVELELEDVFRCMIQAKVSLLNIVTGC
;
A
#
# COMPACT_ATOMS: atom_id res chain seq x y z
N MET A 1 61.46 39.79 -32.75
CA MET A 1 60.60 39.42 -31.61
C MET A 1 59.41 38.66 -32.15
N ALA A 2 59.35 37.34 -31.91
CA ALA A 2 58.24 36.49 -32.34
C ALA A 2 57.22 36.39 -31.20
N ALA A 3 55.96 36.76 -31.45
CA ALA A 3 54.86 36.56 -30.52
C ALA A 3 54.31 35.14 -30.68
N SER A 4 54.44 34.34 -29.61
CA SER A 4 53.87 32.99 -29.52
C SER A 4 52.37 33.07 -29.27
N ALA A 5 51.57 32.62 -30.24
CA ALA A 5 50.13 32.46 -30.08
C ALA A 5 49.86 31.22 -29.21
N ARG A 6 49.36 31.42 -27.99
CA ARG A 6 48.90 30.33 -27.13
C ARG A 6 47.61 29.75 -27.71
N SER A 7 47.64 28.47 -28.07
CA SER A 7 46.45 27.70 -28.43
C SER A 7 45.58 27.55 -27.18
N PHE A 8 44.38 28.12 -27.20
CA PHE A 8 43.38 27.87 -26.17
C PHE A 8 42.87 26.44 -26.33
N HIS A 9 43.13 25.61 -25.34
CA HIS A 9 42.61 24.26 -25.27
C HIS A 9 41.16 24.34 -24.76
N THR A 10 40.20 24.22 -25.67
CA THR A 10 38.78 24.10 -25.32
C THR A 10 38.60 22.79 -24.57
N ARG A 11 38.51 22.85 -23.24
CA ARG A 11 38.13 21.69 -22.41
C ARG A 11 36.65 21.40 -22.66
N SER A 12 36.36 20.28 -23.30
CA SER A 12 35.00 19.75 -23.42
C SER A 12 34.40 19.57 -22.03
N THR A 13 33.31 20.27 -21.76
CA THR A 13 32.47 20.02 -20.59
C THR A 13 31.67 18.76 -20.87
N SER A 14 32.12 17.61 -20.37
CA SER A 14 31.31 16.40 -20.36
C SER A 14 30.02 16.69 -19.59
N PHE A 15 28.87 16.50 -20.25
CA PHE A 15 27.59 16.41 -19.55
C PHE A 15 27.72 15.34 -18.46
N PRO A 16 27.08 15.52 -17.28
CA PRO A 16 27.02 14.44 -16.30
C PRO A 16 26.50 13.19 -17.00
N SER A 17 27.19 12.06 -16.83
CA SER A 17 26.80 10.78 -17.40
C SER A 17 25.33 10.52 -17.08
N GLU A 18 24.49 10.38 -18.11
CA GLU A 18 23.10 10.00 -17.89
C GLU A 18 23.06 8.68 -17.13
N SER A 19 22.26 8.60 -16.07
CA SER A 19 22.08 7.37 -15.31
C SER A 19 21.49 6.28 -16.22
N HIS A 20 21.86 5.03 -15.97
CA HIS A 20 21.36 3.91 -16.77
C HIS A 20 19.80 3.91 -16.79
N PRO A 21 19.13 3.70 -17.94
CA PRO A 21 17.67 3.81 -18.06
C PRO A 21 16.87 3.06 -16.98
N ASN A 22 17.26 1.83 -16.65
CA ASN A 22 16.59 1.06 -15.58
C ASN A 22 16.76 1.68 -14.18
N LEU A 23 17.90 2.29 -13.86
CA LEU A 23 18.08 3.01 -12.60
C LEU A 23 17.24 4.29 -12.57
N ALA A 24 17.23 5.04 -13.68
CA ALA A 24 16.38 6.21 -13.83
C ALA A 24 14.89 5.86 -13.66
N GLY A 25 14.44 4.73 -14.22
CA GLY A 25 13.08 4.22 -14.06
C GLY A 25 12.73 3.89 -12.60
N VAL A 26 13.64 3.26 -11.84
CA VAL A 26 13.43 3.03 -10.40
C VAL A 26 13.32 4.35 -9.63
N GLN A 27 14.20 5.32 -9.93
CA GLN A 27 14.18 6.64 -9.29
C GLN A 27 12.90 7.43 -9.60
N GLU A 28 12.41 7.34 -10.84
CA GLU A 28 11.15 7.94 -11.26
C GLU A 28 9.97 7.32 -10.51
N CYS A 29 9.87 5.98 -10.47
CA CYS A 29 8.82 5.30 -9.72
C CYS A 29 8.86 5.66 -8.22
N LEU A 30 10.06 5.73 -7.62
CA LEU A 30 10.24 6.18 -6.23
C LEU A 30 9.69 7.60 -6.01
N HIS A 31 9.98 8.52 -6.94
CA HIS A 31 9.47 9.88 -6.89
C HIS A 31 7.94 9.92 -7.00
N LEU A 32 7.35 9.14 -7.92
CA LEU A 32 5.89 9.08 -8.10
C LEU A 32 5.17 8.57 -6.85
N VAL A 33 5.67 7.49 -6.22
CA VAL A 33 5.09 6.97 -4.96
C VAL A 33 5.14 8.02 -3.84
N LYS A 34 6.23 8.78 -3.75
CA LYS A 34 6.40 9.86 -2.75
C LYS A 34 5.50 11.07 -3.05
N ALA A 35 5.31 11.42 -4.33
CA ALA A 35 4.48 12.57 -4.74
C ALA A 35 2.98 12.38 -4.44
N CYS A 36 2.50 11.14 -4.31
CA CYS A 36 1.10 10.85 -3.98
C CYS A 36 0.66 11.36 -2.61
N GLU A 37 1.56 11.79 -1.73
CA GLU A 37 1.23 12.32 -0.40
C GLU A 37 0.37 13.60 -0.45
N ALA A 38 0.35 14.31 -1.59
CA ALA A 38 -0.43 15.54 -1.78
C ALA A 38 -1.89 15.33 -2.23
N CYS A 39 -2.33 14.09 -2.47
CA CYS A 39 -3.69 13.83 -2.98
C CYS A 39 -4.76 14.08 -1.90
N PRO A 40 -5.83 14.86 -2.18
CA PRO A 40 -6.88 15.17 -1.20
C PRO A 40 -7.78 13.95 -0.89
N SER A 41 -8.05 13.11 -1.88
CA SER A 41 -8.84 11.89 -1.68
C SER A 41 -7.96 10.73 -1.20
N ARG A 42 -8.22 10.23 0.02
CA ARG A 42 -7.47 9.09 0.58
C ARG A 42 -7.67 7.79 -0.22
N LYS A 43 -8.84 7.58 -0.85
CA LYS A 43 -9.09 6.41 -1.69
C LYS A 43 -8.21 6.46 -2.93
N ALA A 44 -8.35 7.54 -3.71
CA ALA A 44 -7.56 7.72 -4.93
C ALA A 44 -6.06 7.65 -4.61
N GLN A 45 -5.65 8.26 -3.49
CA GLN A 45 -4.28 8.17 -2.98
C GLN A 45 -3.80 6.72 -2.81
N VAL A 46 -4.58 5.84 -2.15
CA VAL A 46 -4.15 4.45 -1.92
C VAL A 46 -4.05 3.67 -3.22
N VAL A 47 -5.06 3.72 -4.09
CA VAL A 47 -5.07 2.98 -5.36
C VAL A 47 -3.91 3.44 -6.25
N THR A 48 -3.75 4.75 -6.42
CA THR A 48 -2.63 5.32 -7.20
C THR A 48 -1.27 4.96 -6.60
N LYS A 49 -1.13 5.01 -5.27
CA LYS A 49 0.13 4.68 -4.60
C LYS A 49 0.48 3.19 -4.71
N LEU A 50 -0.51 2.29 -4.67
CA LEU A 50 -0.32 0.87 -4.94
C LEU A 50 0.06 0.62 -6.42
N GLY A 51 -0.60 1.31 -7.36
CA GLY A 51 -0.23 1.23 -8.77
C GLY A 51 1.21 1.67 -9.04
N HIS A 52 1.65 2.79 -8.46
CA HIS A 52 3.05 3.20 -8.57
C HIS A 52 4.01 2.27 -7.82
N LEU A 53 3.57 1.63 -6.73
CA LEU A 53 4.37 0.62 -6.04
C LEU A 53 4.55 -0.63 -6.90
N LYS A 54 3.51 -1.05 -7.65
CA LYS A 54 3.60 -2.12 -8.65
C LYS A 54 4.65 -1.78 -9.69
N ASP A 55 4.56 -0.58 -10.29
CA ASP A 55 5.50 -0.12 -11.31
C ASP A 55 6.93 -0.04 -10.75
N LEU A 56 7.08 0.37 -9.48
CA LEU A 56 8.37 0.38 -8.80
C LEU A 56 8.98 -1.02 -8.69
N TYR A 57 8.21 -2.03 -8.29
CA TYR A 57 8.71 -3.41 -8.21
C TYR A 57 9.01 -4.01 -9.60
N ALA A 58 8.25 -3.63 -10.63
CA ALA A 58 8.56 -4.00 -12.02
C ALA A 58 9.88 -3.36 -12.50
N SER A 59 10.08 -2.07 -12.24
CA SER A 59 11.33 -1.35 -12.54
C SER A 59 12.51 -1.91 -11.74
N MET A 60 12.29 -2.25 -10.47
CA MET A 60 13.28 -2.89 -9.60
C MET A 60 13.68 -4.27 -10.15
N ASN A 61 12.72 -5.06 -10.65
CA ASN A 61 13.00 -6.32 -11.30
C ASN A 61 13.91 -6.12 -12.54
N ALA A 62 13.64 -5.12 -13.38
CA ALA A 62 14.50 -4.78 -14.51
C ALA A 62 15.90 -4.26 -14.08
N PHE A 63 15.97 -3.54 -12.96
CA PHE A 63 17.23 -3.08 -12.37
C PHE A 63 18.10 -4.22 -11.83
N LEU A 64 17.50 -5.22 -11.19
CA LEU A 64 18.17 -6.43 -10.70
C LEU A 64 18.77 -7.28 -11.84
N GLN A 65 18.20 -7.20 -13.04
CA GLN A 65 18.69 -7.94 -14.21
C GLN A 65 19.89 -7.28 -14.90
N LEU A 66 20.31 -6.08 -14.48
CA LEU A 66 21.47 -5.41 -15.06
C LEU A 66 22.78 -6.08 -14.63
N PRO A 67 23.70 -6.40 -15.55
CA PRO A 67 24.99 -7.00 -15.20
C PRO A 67 25.77 -6.22 -14.14
N LEU A 68 25.72 -4.88 -14.18
CA LEU A 68 26.36 -4.01 -13.19
C LEU A 68 25.76 -4.17 -11.79
N THR A 69 24.42 -4.26 -11.70
CA THR A 69 23.73 -4.50 -10.42
C THR A 69 24.06 -5.89 -9.89
N GLN A 70 24.06 -6.90 -10.76
CA GLN A 70 24.42 -8.27 -10.40
C GLN A 70 25.84 -8.35 -9.88
N GLN A 71 26.80 -7.73 -10.58
CA GLN A 71 28.20 -7.68 -10.15
C GLN A 71 28.38 -6.92 -8.83
N ALA A 72 27.65 -5.84 -8.60
CA ALA A 72 27.68 -5.09 -7.35
C ALA A 72 27.10 -5.89 -6.16
N LEU A 73 26.20 -6.82 -6.43
CA LEU A 73 25.62 -7.74 -5.44
C LEU A 73 26.47 -9.01 -5.27
N CYS A 74 27.19 -9.46 -6.30
CA CYS A 74 28.15 -10.56 -6.21
C CYS A 74 29.29 -10.16 -5.26
N GLY A 75 29.44 -10.91 -4.17
CA GLY A 75 30.38 -10.61 -3.09
C GLY A 75 29.76 -9.87 -1.90
N LYS A 76 28.48 -9.46 -1.96
CA LYS A 76 27.72 -8.91 -0.83
C LYS A 76 26.72 -9.92 -0.25
N GLU A 77 27.20 -11.12 0.08
CA GLU A 77 26.34 -12.23 0.57
C GLU A 77 25.42 -11.83 1.73
N ARG A 78 25.91 -10.99 2.65
CA ARG A 78 25.12 -10.48 3.77
C ARG A 78 23.96 -9.61 3.30
N LEU A 79 24.21 -8.63 2.44
CA LEU A 79 23.16 -7.76 1.89
C LEU A 79 22.14 -8.58 1.11
N VAL A 80 22.60 -9.49 0.26
CA VAL A 80 21.72 -10.36 -0.53
C VAL A 80 20.82 -11.22 0.36
N ARG A 81 21.35 -11.78 1.45
CA ARG A 81 20.56 -12.53 2.45
C ARG A 81 19.53 -11.64 3.13
N GLU A 82 19.94 -10.45 3.58
CA GLU A 82 19.04 -9.47 4.20
C GLU A 82 17.92 -9.08 3.21
N LEU A 83 18.23 -8.81 1.95
CA LEU A 83 17.24 -8.51 0.92
C LEU A 83 16.29 -9.69 0.64
N MET A 84 16.78 -10.93 0.69
CA MET A 84 15.93 -12.11 0.55
C MET A 84 14.95 -12.27 1.72
N ASP A 85 15.43 -12.08 2.94
CA ASP A 85 14.61 -12.07 4.15
C ASP A 85 13.58 -10.93 4.11
N ASP A 86 13.97 -9.79 3.55
CA ASP A 86 13.12 -8.63 3.35
C ASP A 86 11.98 -8.91 2.36
N PHE A 87 12.29 -9.48 1.19
CA PHE A 87 11.26 -9.89 0.23
C PHE A 87 10.30 -10.92 0.82
N LEU A 88 10.80 -11.89 1.59
CA LEU A 88 9.93 -12.85 2.29
C LEU A 88 8.99 -12.14 3.28
N CYS A 89 9.51 -11.24 4.10
CA CYS A 89 8.71 -10.48 5.06
C CYS A 89 7.68 -9.58 4.37
N LEU A 90 8.04 -8.90 3.28
CA LEU A 90 7.13 -8.10 2.45
C LEU A 90 6.00 -8.94 1.87
N MET A 91 6.33 -10.11 1.31
CA MET A 91 5.37 -11.03 0.74
C MET A 91 4.43 -11.59 1.80
N ASP A 92 4.93 -11.99 2.98
CA ASP A 92 4.09 -12.45 4.10
C ASP A 92 3.15 -11.34 4.58
N ALA A 93 3.64 -10.10 4.67
CA ALA A 93 2.85 -8.94 5.06
C ALA A 93 1.77 -8.61 4.03
N CYS A 94 2.12 -8.62 2.74
CA CYS A 94 1.19 -8.38 1.63
C CYS A 94 0.13 -9.49 1.53
N GLY A 95 0.55 -10.76 1.64
CA GLY A 95 -0.35 -11.92 1.63
C GLY A 95 -1.35 -11.86 2.77
N LEU A 96 -0.90 -11.52 3.99
CA LEU A 96 -1.79 -11.35 5.15
C LEU A 96 -2.88 -10.29 4.89
N VAL A 97 -2.52 -9.15 4.30
CA VAL A 97 -3.50 -8.08 4.00
C VAL A 97 -4.46 -8.54 2.92
N LYS A 98 -3.96 -9.20 1.86
CA LYS A 98 -4.77 -9.72 0.76
C LYS A 98 -5.81 -10.74 1.25
N ASP A 99 -5.39 -11.74 2.01
CA ASP A 99 -6.28 -12.78 2.52
C ASP A 99 -7.36 -12.20 3.43
N SER A 100 -6.98 -11.24 4.28
CA SER A 100 -7.93 -10.55 5.16
C SER A 100 -8.91 -9.68 4.37
N LEU A 101 -8.47 -9.08 3.25
CA LEU A 101 -9.28 -8.22 2.39
C LEU A 101 -10.30 -9.04 1.62
N ALA A 102 -9.86 -10.15 1.01
CA ALA A 102 -10.72 -11.12 0.36
C ALA A 102 -11.82 -11.62 1.32
N HIS A 103 -11.43 -12.05 2.53
CA HIS A 103 -12.39 -12.50 3.53
C HIS A 103 -13.37 -11.40 3.97
N MET A 104 -12.89 -10.16 4.18
CA MET A 104 -13.77 -9.04 4.51
C MET A 104 -14.78 -8.76 3.39
N ARG A 105 -14.35 -8.89 2.14
CA ARG A 105 -15.18 -8.70 0.95
C ARG A 105 -16.22 -9.81 0.78
N GLU A 106 -15.89 -11.07 1.07
CA GLU A 106 -16.86 -12.18 1.10
C GLU A 106 -18.01 -11.94 2.11
N GLU A 107 -17.65 -11.54 3.33
CA GLU A 107 -18.64 -11.23 4.38
C GLU A 107 -19.47 -9.99 4.02
N HIS A 108 -18.84 -8.99 3.39
CA HIS A 108 -19.51 -7.82 2.86
C HIS A 108 -20.56 -8.19 1.79
N GLN A 109 -20.19 -8.99 0.78
CA GLN A 109 -21.10 -9.42 -0.28
C GLN A 109 -22.24 -10.29 0.25
N THR A 110 -21.95 -11.11 1.26
CA THR A 110 -22.97 -11.89 1.98
C THR A 110 -23.99 -10.97 2.64
N LEU A 111 -23.53 -9.99 3.43
CA LEU A 111 -24.40 -9.00 4.06
C LEU A 111 -25.21 -8.18 3.04
N GLN A 112 -24.58 -7.75 1.95
CA GLN A 112 -25.24 -7.00 0.88
C GLN A 112 -26.38 -7.81 0.24
N SER A 113 -26.13 -9.10 -0.02
CA SER A 113 -27.14 -10.03 -0.53
C SER A 113 -28.31 -10.20 0.44
N MET A 114 -28.02 -10.27 1.76
CA MET A 114 -29.04 -10.36 2.80
C MET A 114 -29.93 -9.11 2.85
N LEU A 115 -29.33 -7.92 2.78
CA LEU A 115 -30.04 -6.65 2.73
C LEU A 115 -30.96 -6.56 1.51
N ARG A 116 -30.45 -6.94 0.33
CA ARG A 116 -31.24 -6.91 -0.92
C ARG A 116 -32.42 -7.88 -0.88
N ARG A 117 -32.26 -9.04 -0.26
CA ARG A 117 -33.29 -10.11 -0.22
C ARG A 117 -34.27 -9.96 0.95
N GLY A 118 -33.97 -9.12 1.95
CA GLY A 118 -34.80 -8.98 3.15
C GLY A 118 -34.90 -10.26 3.97
N VAL A 119 -33.82 -11.05 4.05
CA VAL A 119 -33.82 -12.36 4.73
C VAL A 119 -33.82 -12.22 6.26
N SER A 120 -34.44 -13.18 6.95
CA SER A 120 -34.27 -13.38 8.39
C SER A 120 -32.80 -13.64 8.72
N GLY A 121 -32.30 -13.10 9.83
CA GLY A 121 -30.91 -13.25 10.26
C GLY A 121 -29.97 -12.11 9.85
N LEU A 122 -30.50 -10.95 9.46
CA LEU A 122 -29.68 -9.76 9.17
C LEU A 122 -28.70 -9.42 10.31
N GLU A 123 -29.12 -9.62 11.57
CA GLU A 123 -28.25 -9.42 12.73
C GLU A 123 -26.98 -10.29 12.69
N SER A 124 -27.08 -11.57 12.30
CA SER A 124 -25.90 -12.44 12.20
C SER A 124 -24.98 -12.02 11.05
N GLY A 125 -25.55 -11.57 9.92
CA GLY A 125 -24.76 -11.02 8.81
C GLY A 125 -24.01 -9.74 9.19
N ILE A 126 -24.67 -8.84 9.93
CA ILE A 126 -24.04 -7.63 10.48
C ILE A 126 -22.90 -8.00 11.43
N CYS A 127 -23.11 -8.96 12.33
CA CYS A 127 -22.08 -9.45 13.24
C CYS A 127 -20.89 -10.07 12.49
N ALA A 128 -21.14 -10.86 11.45
CA ALA A 128 -20.08 -11.48 10.65
C ALA A 128 -19.22 -10.44 9.93
N TYR A 129 -19.84 -9.46 9.26
CA TYR A 129 -19.14 -8.32 8.68
C TYR A 129 -18.33 -7.52 9.72
N GLN A 130 -18.89 -7.24 10.90
CA GLN A 130 -18.16 -6.55 11.95
C GLN A 130 -16.96 -7.35 12.47
N CYS A 131 -17.09 -8.68 12.56
CA CYS A 131 -16.00 -9.57 12.91
C CYS A 131 -14.89 -9.57 11.85
N SER A 132 -15.23 -9.62 10.55
CA SER A 132 -14.23 -9.55 9.47
C SER A 132 -13.55 -8.18 9.43
N ARG A 133 -14.29 -7.09 9.66
CA ARG A 133 -13.73 -5.73 9.84
C ARG A 133 -12.71 -5.65 10.98
N LYS A 134 -13.01 -6.25 12.14
CA LYS A 134 -12.07 -6.31 13.27
C LYS A 134 -10.84 -7.15 12.94
N ARG A 135 -11.01 -8.28 12.26
CA ARG A 135 -9.92 -9.14 11.78
C ARG A 135 -9.00 -8.37 10.84
N MET A 136 -9.54 -7.71 9.83
CA MET A 136 -8.81 -6.87 8.89
C MET A 136 -7.95 -5.81 9.60
N LYS A 137 -8.50 -5.08 10.58
CA LYS A 137 -7.72 -4.09 11.36
C LYS A 137 -6.58 -4.75 12.15
N LYS A 138 -6.81 -5.92 12.73
CA LYS A 138 -5.79 -6.68 13.48
C LYS A 138 -4.68 -7.18 12.56
N ASP A 139 -5.03 -7.71 11.40
CA ASP A 139 -4.10 -8.24 10.42
C ASP A 139 -3.28 -7.13 9.78
N MET A 140 -3.91 -5.98 9.49
CA MET A 140 -3.20 -4.78 9.06
C MET A 140 -2.20 -4.29 10.12
N ALA A 141 -2.57 -4.30 11.40
CA ALA A 141 -1.63 -3.98 12.47
C ALA A 141 -0.47 -4.99 12.57
N LYS A 142 -0.72 -6.27 12.27
CA LYS A 142 0.32 -7.31 12.19
C LYS A 142 1.24 -7.08 10.98
N CYS A 143 0.68 -6.77 9.81
CA CYS A 143 1.42 -6.37 8.61
C CYS A 143 2.39 -5.22 8.93
N LEU A 144 1.91 -4.12 9.51
CA LEU A 144 2.79 -2.99 9.86
C LEU A 144 3.88 -3.34 10.88
N ARG A 145 3.65 -4.30 11.77
CA ARG A 145 4.72 -4.78 12.68
C ARG A 145 5.79 -5.57 11.95
N LEU A 146 5.41 -6.42 10.99
CA LEU A 146 6.36 -7.16 10.14
C LEU A 146 7.23 -6.17 9.35
N LEU A 147 6.58 -5.20 8.70
CA LEU A 147 7.24 -4.16 7.90
C LEU A 147 8.15 -3.22 8.71
N ARG A 148 7.91 -3.01 10.02
CA ARG A 148 8.80 -2.22 10.89
C ARG A 148 9.99 -2.99 11.42
N ASN A 149 9.86 -4.31 11.58
CA ASN A 149 10.99 -5.14 12.00
C ASN A 149 12.08 -5.16 10.93
N MET A 150 11.67 -5.09 9.68
CA MET A 150 12.51 -4.86 8.52
C MET A 150 13.37 -3.58 8.65
N GLU A 151 12.81 -2.43 9.01
CA GLU A 151 13.57 -1.17 9.11
C GLU A 151 14.76 -1.22 10.11
N LYS A 152 14.76 -2.15 11.07
CA LYS A 152 15.84 -2.29 12.07
C LYS A 152 17.15 -2.79 11.47
N HIS A 153 17.12 -3.42 10.29
CA HIS A 153 18.32 -3.89 9.59
C HIS A 153 19.13 -2.73 8.98
N VAL A 154 18.49 -1.59 8.73
CA VAL A 154 19.08 -0.41 8.06
C VAL A 154 20.08 0.35 8.97
N SER A 155 19.94 0.26 10.30
CA SER A 155 20.64 1.16 11.23
C SER A 155 22.08 0.78 11.62
N SER A 156 22.68 -0.28 11.07
CA SER A 156 23.99 -0.76 11.56
C SER A 156 25.22 -0.38 10.70
N SER A 157 25.05 0.27 9.54
CA SER A 157 26.20 0.60 8.66
C SER A 157 25.91 1.79 7.74
N ASN A 158 25.70 2.98 8.30
CA ASN A 158 25.35 4.17 7.52
C ASN A 158 26.54 4.86 6.80
N ASP A 159 27.78 4.46 7.07
CA ASP A 159 28.92 5.29 6.66
C ASP A 159 29.45 5.02 5.25
N ASN A 160 28.97 4.01 4.51
CA ASN A 160 29.41 3.71 3.14
C ASN A 160 28.34 3.00 2.29
N LEU A 161 27.13 3.56 2.23
CA LEU A 161 26.06 2.98 1.42
C LEU A 161 26.29 3.29 -0.07
N ASP A 162 26.36 2.27 -0.94
CA ASP A 162 26.46 2.51 -2.37
C ASP A 162 25.07 2.71 -3.01
N MET A 163 25.08 3.01 -4.31
CA MET A 163 23.86 3.30 -5.07
C MET A 163 22.83 2.16 -5.05
N VAL A 164 23.29 0.90 -5.05
CA VAL A 164 22.43 -0.28 -5.06
C VAL A 164 21.75 -0.41 -3.70
N ASP A 165 22.52 -0.32 -2.62
CA ASP A 165 22.00 -0.32 -1.24
C ASP A 165 20.98 0.82 -1.01
N GLN A 166 21.26 2.02 -1.52
CA GLN A 166 20.37 3.18 -1.40
C GLN A 166 19.01 2.93 -2.07
N VAL A 167 19.03 2.35 -3.28
CA VAL A 167 17.81 1.99 -4.00
C VAL A 167 16.94 1.02 -3.19
N PHE A 168 17.53 -0.03 -2.60
CA PHE A 168 16.76 -0.98 -1.79
C PHE A 168 16.18 -0.34 -0.53
N ASN A 169 16.93 0.52 0.15
CA ASN A 169 16.46 1.26 1.31
C ASN A 169 15.30 2.21 0.97
N ASP A 170 15.39 2.91 -0.17
CA ASP A 170 14.32 3.76 -0.67
C ASP A 170 13.07 2.95 -1.02
N VAL A 171 13.21 1.82 -1.72
CA VAL A 171 12.09 0.90 -2.04
C VAL A 171 11.41 0.40 -0.77
N ARG A 172 12.20 0.01 0.23
CA ARG A 172 11.69 -0.40 1.55
C ARG A 172 10.87 0.70 2.20
N ALA A 173 11.42 1.91 2.27
CA ALA A 173 10.76 3.05 2.92
C ALA A 173 9.43 3.41 2.24
N VAL A 174 9.38 3.45 0.91
CA VAL A 174 8.13 3.76 0.20
C VAL A 174 7.12 2.62 0.30
N THR A 175 7.56 1.37 0.39
CA THR A 175 6.67 0.23 0.62
C THR A 175 6.00 0.34 1.98
N VAL A 176 6.78 0.57 3.04
CA VAL A 176 6.27 0.80 4.41
C VAL A 176 5.30 2.00 4.41
N SER A 177 5.66 3.11 3.76
CA SER A 177 4.80 4.29 3.63
C SER A 177 3.47 3.96 2.94
N THR A 178 3.49 3.16 1.88
CA THR A 178 2.28 2.75 1.14
C THR A 178 1.35 1.90 2.01
N PHE A 179 1.89 0.91 2.71
CA PHE A 179 1.10 0.08 3.64
C PHE A 179 0.57 0.89 4.84
N ASN A 180 1.28 1.93 5.30
CA ASN A 180 0.76 2.86 6.30
C ASN A 180 -0.44 3.66 5.76
N THR A 181 -0.37 4.14 4.51
CA THR A 181 -1.51 4.82 3.86
C THR A 181 -2.71 3.87 3.73
N LEU A 182 -2.50 2.64 3.26
CA LEU A 182 -3.53 1.61 3.17
C LEU A 182 -4.16 1.30 4.55
N SER A 183 -3.34 1.19 5.60
CA SER A 183 -3.79 1.00 6.98
C SER A 183 -4.70 2.13 7.47
N SER A 184 -4.40 3.37 7.08
CA SER A 184 -5.21 4.54 7.44
C SER A 184 -6.61 4.49 6.84
N VAL A 185 -6.74 3.96 5.61
CA VAL A 185 -8.03 3.76 4.94
C VAL A 185 -8.83 2.64 5.61
N ILE A 186 -8.18 1.50 5.88
CA ILE A 186 -8.80 0.32 6.50
C ILE A 186 -9.25 0.57 7.94
N SER A 187 -8.41 1.25 8.71
CA SER A 187 -8.67 1.55 10.12
C SER A 187 -9.77 2.59 10.28
N GLY A 188 -9.98 3.41 9.24
CA GLY A 188 -10.67 4.68 9.36
C GLY A 188 -9.82 5.70 10.10
N ARG A 189 -10.33 6.93 10.23
CA ARG A 189 -9.70 7.96 11.03
C ARG A 189 -9.62 7.47 12.48
N LYS A 190 -8.45 7.60 13.13
CA LYS A 190 -8.29 7.35 14.57
C LYS A 190 -9.26 8.25 15.32
N GLY A 191 -10.43 7.72 15.67
CA GLY A 191 -11.37 8.39 16.53
C GLY A 191 -10.76 8.44 17.93
N THR A 192 -10.29 9.60 18.36
CA THR A 192 -10.06 9.93 19.78
C THR A 192 -11.38 10.00 20.58
N GLN A 193 -12.46 9.47 20.03
CA GLN A 193 -13.80 9.60 20.54
C GLN A 193 -14.47 8.24 20.55
N SER A 194 -14.89 7.86 21.76
CA SER A 194 -15.70 6.69 22.09
C SER A 194 -16.81 6.47 21.06
N ILE A 195 -17.17 5.21 20.82
CA ILE A 195 -18.26 4.79 19.91
C ILE A 195 -19.56 5.55 20.25
N PHE A 196 -19.76 5.91 21.53
CA PHE A 196 -20.90 6.68 22.01
C PHE A 196 -20.90 8.16 21.57
N SER A 197 -19.73 8.80 21.43
CA SER A 197 -19.62 10.20 20.98
C SER A 197 -19.85 10.39 19.47
N ARG A 198 -19.65 9.35 18.65
CA ARG A 198 -19.98 9.38 17.21
C ARG A 198 -21.49 9.42 16.95
N LEU A 199 -22.29 8.88 17.86
CA LEU A 199 -23.74 8.85 17.72
C LEU A 199 -24.34 10.26 17.86
N VAL A 200 -23.79 11.06 18.78
CA VAL A 200 -24.28 12.41 19.10
C VAL A 200 -23.84 13.42 18.04
N SER A 201 -22.67 13.25 17.41
CA SER A 201 -22.23 14.15 16.32
C SER A 201 -22.91 13.87 14.97
N SER A 202 -23.43 12.65 14.72
CA SER A 202 -24.19 12.35 13.50
C SER A 202 -25.55 13.08 13.42
N MET A 203 -26.05 13.55 14.57
CA MET A 203 -27.32 14.27 14.66
C MET A 203 -27.17 15.79 14.45
N SER A 204 -25.94 16.30 14.49
CA SER A 204 -25.64 17.71 14.23
C SER A 204 -24.24 17.84 13.63
N THR A 205 -24.12 17.81 12.30
CA THR A 205 -23.24 18.68 11.51
C THR A 205 -23.14 18.19 10.07
N ARG A 206 -23.56 19.04 9.13
CA ARG A 206 -23.03 19.06 7.76
C ARG A 206 -21.59 19.55 7.88
N SER A 207 -20.62 18.65 7.93
CA SER A 207 -19.20 19.02 7.96
C SER A 207 -18.39 17.99 7.20
N ASP A 208 -17.82 18.43 6.07
CA ASP A 208 -16.80 17.83 5.21
C ASP A 208 -16.96 16.33 4.86
N GLU A 209 -17.73 16.09 3.79
CA GLU A 209 -17.88 14.82 3.05
C GLU A 209 -16.55 14.18 2.58
N ASP A 210 -15.46 14.95 2.51
CA ASP A 210 -14.19 14.57 1.87
C ASP A 210 -13.21 13.82 2.81
N GLY A 211 -13.51 13.75 4.11
CA GLY A 211 -12.57 13.24 5.12
C GLY A 211 -12.84 11.85 5.70
N ILE A 212 -13.98 11.23 5.38
CA ILE A 212 -14.44 9.95 5.96
C ILE A 212 -14.28 8.85 4.90
N SER A 213 -13.60 7.74 5.22
CA SER A 213 -13.41 6.66 4.23
C SER A 213 -14.73 5.98 3.88
N GLU A 214 -14.85 5.40 2.67
CA GLU A 214 -16.04 4.66 2.24
C GLU A 214 -16.38 3.53 3.22
N ILE A 215 -15.34 2.89 3.75
CA ILE A 215 -15.43 1.88 4.81
C ILE A 215 -16.12 2.47 6.06
N GLU A 216 -15.76 3.68 6.48
CA GLU A 216 -16.39 4.33 7.64
C GLU A 216 -17.85 4.73 7.37
N LYS A 217 -18.16 5.22 6.15
CA LYS A 217 -19.54 5.54 5.75
C LYS A 217 -20.41 4.28 5.78
N ALA A 218 -19.93 3.17 5.20
CA ALA A 218 -20.61 1.88 5.22
C ALA A 218 -20.74 1.31 6.65
N ASP A 219 -19.68 1.34 7.45
CA ASP A 219 -19.69 0.89 8.86
C ASP A 219 -20.77 1.64 9.66
N ALA A 220 -20.91 2.97 9.46
CA ALA A 220 -21.91 3.78 10.13
C ALA A 220 -23.35 3.45 9.70
N ALA A 221 -23.58 3.25 8.40
CA ALA A 221 -24.89 2.87 7.88
C ALA A 221 -25.33 1.49 8.37
N ILE A 222 -24.42 0.51 8.35
CA ILE A 222 -24.67 -0.84 8.87
C ILE A 222 -24.97 -0.80 10.38
N PHE A 223 -24.28 0.05 11.14
CA PHE A 223 -24.55 0.21 12.57
C PHE A 223 -25.95 0.76 12.86
N ARG A 224 -26.48 1.67 12.02
CA ARG A 224 -27.86 2.18 12.17
C ARG A 224 -28.89 1.06 12.01
N LEU A 225 -28.67 0.15 11.07
CA LEU A 225 -29.54 -1.02 10.87
C LEU A 225 -29.56 -1.96 12.07
N HIS A 226 -28.46 -2.01 12.84
CA HIS A 226 -28.38 -2.81 14.07
C HIS A 226 -29.10 -2.14 15.26
N GLY A 227 -29.08 -0.80 15.34
CA GLY A 227 -29.65 -0.04 16.47
C GLY A 227 -31.15 0.26 16.36
N THR A 228 -31.72 0.31 15.16
CA THR A 228 -33.18 0.37 14.98
C THR A 228 -33.78 -0.94 15.45
N ALA A 229 -34.59 -0.91 16.52
CA ALA A 229 -35.36 -2.07 16.95
C ALA A 229 -35.99 -2.73 15.72
N LEU A 230 -35.63 -4.01 15.50
CA LEU A 230 -35.86 -4.82 14.29
C LEU A 230 -37.30 -4.80 13.71
N LYS A 231 -38.25 -4.21 14.44
CA LYS A 231 -39.67 -4.09 14.12
C LYS A 231 -39.95 -3.08 12.98
N THR A 232 -39.09 -2.10 12.73
CA THR A 232 -39.20 -1.16 11.60
C THR A 232 -37.83 -0.63 11.18
N VAL A 233 -37.06 -1.41 10.40
CA VAL A 233 -35.96 -0.83 9.64
C VAL A 233 -36.57 0.21 8.70
N ARG A 234 -36.14 1.48 8.79
CA ARG A 234 -36.63 2.50 7.85
C ARG A 234 -36.12 2.10 6.47
N GLN A 235 -37.04 2.05 5.50
CA GLN A 235 -36.70 1.72 4.11
C GLN A 235 -35.60 2.64 3.54
N GLU A 236 -35.52 3.87 4.06
CA GLU A 236 -34.48 4.85 3.75
C GLU A 236 -33.09 4.40 4.25
N ASP A 237 -32.97 3.97 5.51
CA ASP A 237 -31.69 3.51 6.09
C ASP A 237 -31.16 2.26 5.36
N ALA A 238 -32.06 1.34 4.99
CA ALA A 238 -31.68 0.15 4.23
C ALA A 238 -31.20 0.48 2.81
N ARG A 239 -31.85 1.43 2.12
CA ARG A 239 -31.43 1.90 0.79
C ARG A 239 -30.09 2.62 0.85
N GLU A 240 -29.88 3.46 1.85
CA GLU A 240 -28.62 4.17 2.05
C GLU A 240 -27.48 3.17 2.34
N ALA A 241 -27.70 2.22 3.23
CA ALA A 241 -26.73 1.17 3.52
C ALA A 241 -26.39 0.36 2.27
N GLN A 242 -27.38 -0.03 1.46
CA GLN A 242 -27.14 -0.75 0.21
C GLN A 242 -26.27 0.06 -0.76
N LYS A 243 -26.58 1.36 -0.96
CA LYS A 243 -25.80 2.24 -1.83
C LYS A 243 -24.34 2.35 -1.37
N LEU A 244 -24.13 2.62 -0.08
CA LEU A 244 -22.78 2.75 0.49
C LEU A 244 -22.01 1.42 0.45
N MET A 245 -22.72 0.28 0.53
CA MET A 245 -22.10 -1.02 0.35
C MET A 245 -21.67 -1.27 -1.09
N GLU A 246 -22.48 -0.89 -2.09
CA GLU A 246 -22.09 -0.97 -3.50
C GLU A 246 -20.84 -0.12 -3.80
N GLU A 247 -20.79 1.11 -3.30
CA GLU A 247 -19.61 1.98 -3.42
C GLU A 247 -18.36 1.37 -2.75
N LEU A 248 -18.55 0.73 -1.59
CA LEU A 248 -17.48 0.05 -0.88
C LEU A 248 -16.95 -1.19 -1.64
N ASP A 249 -17.81 -2.05 -2.19
CA ASP A 249 -17.35 -3.23 -2.94
C ASP A 249 -16.48 -2.85 -4.15
N VAL A 250 -16.84 -1.80 -4.88
CA VAL A 250 -16.01 -1.25 -5.97
C VAL A 250 -14.64 -0.82 -5.44
N SER A 251 -14.61 -0.06 -4.33
CA SER A 251 -13.38 0.41 -3.71
C SER A 251 -12.48 -0.74 -3.22
N LEU A 252 -13.07 -1.75 -2.57
CA LEU A 252 -12.32 -2.92 -2.10
C LEU A 252 -11.76 -3.73 -3.28
N SER A 253 -12.52 -3.86 -4.37
CA SER A 253 -12.09 -4.57 -5.58
C SER A 253 -10.89 -3.91 -6.23
N GLU A 254 -10.88 -2.58 -6.35
CA GLU A 254 -9.74 -1.82 -6.91
C GLU A 254 -8.47 -2.03 -6.06
N VAL A 255 -8.59 -1.95 -4.74
CA VAL A 255 -7.46 -2.17 -3.82
C VAL A 255 -6.96 -3.61 -3.86
N GLU A 256 -7.87 -4.59 -3.94
CA GLU A 256 -7.53 -6.02 -4.03
C GLU A 256 -6.75 -6.33 -5.31
N LEU A 257 -7.18 -5.78 -6.45
CA LEU A 257 -6.49 -5.95 -7.74
C LEU A 257 -5.07 -5.35 -7.71
N GLU A 258 -4.93 -4.11 -7.24
CA GLU A 258 -3.61 -3.48 -7.16
C GLU A 258 -2.67 -4.20 -6.19
N LEU A 259 -3.18 -4.71 -5.06
CA LEU A 259 -2.38 -5.52 -4.13
C LEU A 259 -1.91 -6.84 -4.75
N GLU A 260 -2.77 -7.51 -5.52
CA GLU A 260 -2.41 -8.75 -6.23
C GLU A 260 -1.30 -8.48 -7.27
N ASP A 261 -1.38 -7.37 -7.98
CA ASP A 261 -0.37 -6.99 -8.96
C ASP A 261 0.96 -6.60 -8.31
N VAL A 262 0.93 -5.84 -7.21
CA VAL A 262 2.13 -5.55 -6.40
C VAL A 262 2.78 -6.86 -5.93
N PHE A 263 1.98 -7.79 -5.39
CA PHE A 263 2.48 -9.09 -4.90
C PHE A 263 3.15 -9.89 -6.02
N ARG A 264 2.56 -9.90 -7.22
CA ARG A 264 3.14 -10.55 -8.41
C ARG A 264 4.48 -9.94 -8.81
N CYS A 265 4.59 -8.61 -8.82
CA CYS A 265 5.85 -7.91 -9.11
C CYS A 265 6.92 -8.15 -8.03
N MET A 266 6.53 -8.24 -6.74
CA MET A 266 7.45 -8.64 -5.67
C MET A 266 8.02 -10.05 -5.89
N ILE A 267 7.19 -11.01 -6.31
CA ILE A 267 7.65 -12.37 -6.65
C ILE A 267 8.69 -12.32 -7.78
N GLN A 268 8.43 -11.57 -8.84
CA GLN A 268 9.35 -11.45 -9.98
C GLN A 268 10.69 -10.86 -9.55
N ALA A 269 10.66 -9.75 -8.80
CA ALA A 269 11.88 -9.12 -8.28
C ALA A 269 12.67 -10.07 -7.36
N LYS A 270 11.97 -10.81 -6.49
CA LYS A 270 12.58 -11.83 -5.62
C LYS A 270 13.25 -12.95 -6.43
N VAL A 271 12.60 -13.44 -7.50
CA VAL A 271 13.18 -14.47 -8.39
C VAL A 271 14.43 -13.93 -9.09
N SER A 272 14.40 -12.68 -9.59
CA SER A 272 15.58 -12.05 -10.16
C SER A 272 16.73 -11.98 -9.15
N LEU A 273 16.45 -11.58 -7.91
CA LEU A 273 17.47 -11.55 -6.85
C LEU A 273 18.01 -12.96 -6.53
N LEU A 274 17.15 -13.98 -6.48
CA LEU A 274 17.56 -15.38 -6.28
C LEU A 274 18.51 -15.85 -7.39
N ASN A 275 18.21 -15.51 -8.64
CA ASN A 275 19.04 -15.89 -9.79
C ASN A 275 20.46 -15.30 -9.71
N ILE A 276 20.60 -14.10 -9.13
CA ILE A 276 21.91 -13.48 -8.87
C ILE A 276 22.68 -14.33 -7.87
N VAL A 277 22.04 -14.72 -6.75
CA VAL A 277 22.68 -15.55 -5.71
C VAL A 277 23.19 -16.88 -6.27
N THR A 278 22.42 -17.49 -7.17
CA THR A 278 22.79 -18.77 -7.79
C THR A 278 23.86 -18.64 -8.88
N GLY A 279 24.13 -17.44 -9.38
CA GLY A 279 24.99 -17.19 -10.54
C GLY A 279 26.36 -16.55 -10.25
N CYS A 280 26.65 -16.13 -9.01
CA CYS A 280 27.87 -15.39 -8.64
C CYS A 280 29.16 -16.25 -8.43
#